data_AF-A0A929K5H6-F1
#
_entry.id   AF-A0A929K5H6-F1
#
_cell.length_a   1.000
_cell.length_b   1.000
_cell.length_c   1.000
_cell.angle_alpha   90.00
_cell.angle_beta   90.00
_cell.angle_gamma   90.00
#
_symmetry.space_group_name_H-M   'P 1'
#
loop_
_entity.id
_entity.type
_entity.pdbx_description
1 polymer ?
#
loop_
_entity_poly.entity_id
_entity_poly.type
_entity_poly.pdbx_seq_one_letter_code
_entity_poly.pdbx_strand_id
1 'polypeptide(L)'
;MLENADIFGKLQNLQKSGITVYYVAGNHDYHVSKLKNFGYQFAFYEELLLTIDDIKYKFLHGYEFDRGQDKIYFDALCYSTDELGDIADNAWEIYNSGKSWWRRISGFFKKGKDMRNLKTLLTPPEERLKDVVVAGEVEKKACNSVEKGEVLIFGHTHKPFINTKEN
;
A
#
# COMPACT_ATOMS: atom_id res chain seq x y z
N MET A 1 -3.45 8.23 16.90
CA MET A 1 -2.28 9.13 16.81
C MET A 1 -1.56 8.71 15.55
N LEU A 2 -1.33 9.59 14.56
CA LEU A 2 -0.58 9.20 13.36
C LEU A 2 0.87 8.98 13.78
N GLU A 3 1.34 7.74 13.71
CA GLU A 3 2.68 7.30 14.12
C GLU A 3 3.80 8.08 13.41
N ASN A 4 3.47 8.75 12.30
CA ASN A 4 4.38 9.53 11.45
C ASN A 4 4.06 11.05 11.42
N ALA A 5 3.43 11.61 12.46
CA ALA A 5 3.03 13.02 12.49
C ALA A 5 4.20 14.00 12.25
N ASP A 6 5.41 13.66 12.70
CA ASP A 6 6.62 14.47 12.48
C ASP A 6 7.05 14.46 11.00
N ILE A 7 6.94 13.31 10.32
CA ILE A 7 7.23 13.16 8.88
C ILE A 7 6.27 14.03 8.07
N PHE A 8 4.97 13.99 8.37
CA PHE A 8 4.00 14.85 7.70
C PHE A 8 4.27 16.34 7.93
N GLY A 9 4.75 16.72 9.12
CA GLY A 9 5.21 18.09 9.40
C GLY A 9 6.41 18.49 8.52
N LYS A 10 7.39 17.59 8.34
CA LYS A 10 8.56 17.82 7.46
C LYS A 10 8.13 17.97 5.99
N LEU A 11 7.24 17.11 5.50
CA LEU A 11 6.70 17.18 4.14
C LEU A 11 5.95 18.51 3.92
N GLN A 12 5.16 18.95 4.90
CA GLN A 12 4.47 20.24 4.82
C GLN A 12 5.47 21.41 4.77
N ASN A 13 6.59 21.33 5.50
CA ASN A 13 7.62 22.37 5.45
C ASN A 13 8.32 22.44 4.09
N LEU A 14 8.57 21.30 3.44
CA LEU A 14 9.08 21.27 2.06
C LEU A 14 8.09 21.93 1.09
N GLN A 15 6.80 21.67 1.27
CA GLN A 15 5.77 22.32 0.45
C GLN A 15 5.74 23.84 0.67
N LYS A 16 5.85 24.29 1.92
CA LYS A 16 5.94 25.73 2.26
C LYS A 16 7.19 26.39 1.70
N SER A 17 8.28 25.64 1.46
CA SER A 17 9.48 26.16 0.79
C SER A 17 9.38 26.17 -0.73
N GLY A 18 8.21 25.87 -1.30
CA GLY A 18 7.95 25.90 -2.75
C GLY A 18 8.24 24.57 -3.48
N ILE A 19 8.53 23.48 -2.76
CA ILE A 19 8.74 22.16 -3.36
C ILE A 19 7.37 21.49 -3.55
N THR A 20 7.09 21.00 -4.75
CA THR A 20 5.86 20.22 -4.95
C THR A 20 6.03 18.82 -4.37
N VAL A 21 5.15 18.44 -3.45
CA VAL A 21 5.18 17.13 -2.80
C VAL A 21 3.96 16.33 -3.25
N TYR A 22 4.21 15.14 -3.78
CA TYR A 22 3.18 14.14 -4.08
C TYR A 22 3.36 12.94 -3.15
N TYR A 23 2.26 12.44 -2.59
CA TYR A 23 2.29 11.27 -1.72
C TYR A 23 1.48 10.13 -2.35
N VAL A 24 2.15 9.03 -2.71
CA VAL A 24 1.50 7.81 -3.19
C VAL A 24 1.27 6.87 -2.01
N ALA A 25 0.01 6.63 -1.67
CA ALA A 25 -0.37 5.88 -0.48
C ALA A 25 -0.10 4.37 -0.63
N GLY A 26 0.54 3.79 0.38
CA GLY A 26 0.75 2.35 0.49
C GLY A 26 -0.45 1.60 1.05
N ASN A 27 -0.32 0.28 1.12
CA ASN A 27 -1.30 -0.61 1.73
C ASN A 27 -1.46 -0.35 3.24
N HIS A 28 -0.39 0.03 3.94
CA HIS A 28 -0.42 0.39 5.38
C HIS A 28 -0.93 1.82 5.63
N ASP A 29 -0.82 2.71 4.65
CA ASP A 29 -1.29 4.08 4.75
C ASP A 29 -2.67 4.26 4.09
N TYR A 30 -3.32 3.18 3.62
CA TYR A 30 -4.48 3.27 2.73
C TYR A 30 -5.62 4.16 3.27
N HIS A 31 -5.79 4.25 4.59
CA HIS A 31 -6.77 5.13 5.20
C HIS A 31 -6.54 6.62 4.91
N VAL A 32 -5.29 7.06 4.69
CA VAL A 32 -4.98 8.48 4.43
C VAL A 32 -5.57 8.97 3.10
N SER A 33 -5.71 8.09 2.10
CA SER A 33 -6.36 8.44 0.82
C SER A 33 -7.87 8.67 0.97
N LYS A 34 -8.48 8.14 2.04
CA LYS A 34 -9.92 8.26 2.33
C LYS A 34 -10.25 9.43 3.24
N LEU A 35 -9.24 10.05 3.85
CA LEU A 35 -9.46 11.24 4.66
C LEU A 35 -10.11 12.32 3.77
N LYS A 36 -10.92 13.20 4.37
CA LYS A 36 -11.46 14.40 3.72
C LYS A 36 -11.25 15.57 4.68
N ASN A 37 -10.98 16.75 4.14
CA ASN A 37 -10.88 18.00 4.92
C ASN A 37 -9.83 17.97 6.05
N PHE A 38 -8.68 17.33 5.81
CA PHE A 38 -7.54 17.32 6.73
C PHE A 38 -6.61 18.49 6.40
N GLY A 39 -5.92 19.05 7.41
CA GLY A 39 -5.08 20.25 7.27
C GLY A 39 -3.76 20.06 6.51
N TYR A 40 -3.52 18.90 5.91
CA TYR A 40 -2.36 18.69 5.04
C TYR A 40 -2.63 19.32 3.67
N GLN A 41 -1.65 20.04 3.13
CA GLN A 41 -1.77 20.78 1.88
C GLN A 41 -1.40 19.96 0.63
N PHE A 42 -1.13 18.67 0.78
CA PHE A 42 -0.80 17.76 -0.33
C PHE A 42 -1.84 16.66 -0.43
N ALA A 43 -2.10 16.23 -1.67
CA ALA A 43 -3.04 15.17 -1.97
C ALA A 43 -2.38 13.79 -1.81
N PHE A 44 -3.21 12.82 -1.43
CA PHE A 44 -2.86 11.41 -1.36
C PHE A 44 -3.36 10.71 -2.63
N TYR A 45 -2.47 9.98 -3.29
CA TYR A 45 -2.73 9.32 -4.56
C TYR A 45 -2.64 7.81 -4.40
N GLU A 46 -3.59 7.06 -4.96
CA GLU A 46 -3.36 5.62 -5.22
C GLU A 46 -2.47 5.45 -6.46
N GLU A 47 -2.67 6.30 -7.47
CA GLU A 47 -1.89 6.37 -8.69
C GLU A 47 -1.58 7.83 -9.00
N LEU A 48 -0.34 8.13 -9.36
CA LEU A 48 0.07 9.45 -9.83
C LEU A 48 0.67 9.33 -11.24
N LEU A 49 0.13 10.12 -12.16
CA LEU A 49 0.65 10.26 -13.52
C LEU A 49 1.23 11.66 -13.67
N LEU A 50 2.53 11.75 -13.97
CA LEU A 50 3.21 12.99 -14.31
C LEU A 50 3.69 12.95 -15.75
N THR A 51 3.65 14.09 -16.44
CA THR A 51 4.29 14.22 -17.76
C THR A 51 5.41 15.23 -17.64
N ILE A 52 6.64 14.80 -17.95
CA ILE A 52 7.84 15.62 -17.91
C ILE A 52 8.53 15.43 -19.26
N ASP A 53 8.75 16.53 -19.99
CA ASP A 53 9.40 16.51 -21.31
C ASP A 53 8.80 15.46 -22.26
N ASP A 54 7.46 15.43 -22.37
CA ASP A 54 6.66 14.48 -23.17
C ASP A 54 6.76 12.99 -22.75
N ILE A 55 7.46 12.68 -21.65
CA ILE A 55 7.54 11.34 -21.07
C ILE A 55 6.50 11.22 -19.96
N LYS A 56 5.71 10.15 -20.01
CA LYS A 56 4.74 9.82 -18.95
C LYS A 56 5.41 8.99 -17.86
N TYR A 57 5.36 9.47 -16.63
CA TYR A 57 5.82 8.78 -15.44
C TYR A 57 4.60 8.34 -14.63
N LYS A 58 4.47 7.03 -14.45
CA LYS A 58 3.43 6.41 -13.66
C LYS A 58 4.01 5.95 -12.32
N PHE A 59 3.48 6.50 -11.24
CA PHE A 59 3.86 6.14 -9.88
C PHE A 59 2.73 5.35 -9.22
N LEU A 60 3.09 4.18 -8.70
CA LEU A 60 2.24 3.31 -7.90
C LEU A 60 2.98 2.90 -6.63
N HIS A 61 2.26 2.39 -5.63
CA HIS A 61 2.93 1.77 -4.50
C HIS A 61 3.57 0.43 -4.89
N GLY A 62 2.84 -0.35 -5.69
CA GLY A 62 3.24 -1.64 -6.26
C GLY A 62 2.57 -2.85 -5.60
N TYR A 63 1.74 -2.62 -4.57
CA TYR A 63 0.86 -3.68 -4.03
C TYR A 63 -0.11 -4.18 -5.10
N GLU A 64 -0.38 -3.37 -6.14
CA GLU A 64 -1.25 -3.68 -7.28
C GLU A 64 -0.79 -4.91 -8.06
N PHE A 65 0.51 -5.22 -8.03
CA PHE A 65 1.10 -6.36 -8.74
C PHE A 65 1.23 -7.61 -7.86
N ASP A 66 0.99 -7.47 -6.56
CA ASP A 66 1.15 -8.50 -5.56
C ASP A 66 -0.20 -9.13 -5.20
N ARG A 67 -0.37 -10.41 -5.54
CA ARG A 67 -1.61 -11.15 -5.28
C ARG A 67 -1.91 -11.32 -3.79
N GLY A 68 -0.89 -11.22 -2.94
CA GLY A 68 -1.08 -11.28 -1.48
C GLY A 68 -1.73 -10.02 -0.92
N GLN A 69 -1.73 -8.91 -1.68
CA GLN A 69 -2.12 -7.58 -1.22
C GLN A 69 -3.56 -7.23 -1.59
N ASP A 70 -4.51 -7.84 -0.87
CA ASP A 70 -5.93 -7.58 -1.07
C ASP A 70 -6.41 -6.34 -0.28
N LYS A 71 -6.95 -5.36 -1.00
CA LYS A 71 -7.46 -4.08 -0.45
C LYS A 71 -8.49 -4.27 0.66
N ILE A 72 -9.19 -5.41 0.74
CA ILE A 72 -10.16 -5.66 1.82
C ILE A 72 -9.54 -5.66 3.21
N TYR A 73 -8.22 -5.85 3.31
CA TYR A 73 -7.49 -5.89 4.58
C TYR A 73 -6.76 -4.58 4.90
N PHE A 74 -6.61 -3.66 3.94
CA PHE A 74 -5.73 -2.48 4.09
C PHE A 74 -6.17 -1.55 5.23
N ASP A 75 -7.48 -1.31 5.37
CA ASP A 75 -7.97 -0.52 6.50
C ASP A 75 -7.61 -1.14 7.85
N ALA A 76 -7.54 -2.48 7.93
CA ALA A 76 -7.15 -3.17 9.16
C ALA A 76 -5.63 -3.05 9.42
N LEU A 77 -4.81 -3.01 8.37
CA LEU A 77 -3.36 -2.78 8.46
C LEU A 77 -3.03 -1.38 9.00
N CYS A 78 -3.87 -0.38 8.74
CA CYS A 78 -3.67 1.00 9.22
C CYS A 78 -3.74 1.15 10.76
N TYR A 79 -4.35 0.20 11.46
CA TYR A 79 -4.54 0.24 12.92
C TYR A 79 -3.64 -0.75 13.66
N SER A 80 -2.71 -1.38 12.94
CA SER A 80 -1.95 -2.52 13.43
C SER A 80 -0.52 -2.06 13.79
N THR A 81 -0.08 -2.31 15.03
CA THR A 81 1.26 -1.94 15.55
C THR A 81 2.34 -2.93 15.07
N ASP A 82 3.57 -2.95 15.60
CA ASP A 82 4.69 -3.77 15.06
C ASP A 82 4.81 -5.23 15.61
N GLU A 83 3.99 -5.67 16.57
CA GLU A 83 4.04 -7.05 17.11
C GLU A 83 3.13 -8.09 16.40
N LEU A 84 3.67 -8.82 15.41
CA LEU A 84 3.02 -9.83 14.53
C LEU A 84 1.87 -10.69 15.11
N GLY A 85 1.92 -11.08 16.39
CA GLY A 85 0.89 -11.90 17.02
C GLY A 85 -0.40 -11.13 17.33
N ASP A 86 -0.26 -10.03 18.09
CA ASP A 86 -1.38 -9.20 18.53
C ASP A 86 -1.98 -8.39 17.38
N ILE A 87 -1.16 -8.06 16.38
CA ILE A 87 -1.58 -7.35 15.16
C ILE A 87 -2.65 -8.12 14.38
N ALA A 88 -2.46 -9.44 14.16
CA ALA A 88 -3.37 -10.20 13.31
C ALA A 88 -4.74 -10.37 13.96
N ASP A 89 -4.76 -10.62 15.26
CA ASP A 89 -6.01 -10.71 16.01
C ASP A 89 -6.71 -9.35 16.09
N ASN A 90 -5.98 -8.25 16.33
CA ASN A 90 -6.55 -6.90 16.37
C ASN A 90 -7.10 -6.44 15.00
N ALA A 91 -6.34 -6.63 13.92
CA ALA A 91 -6.82 -6.32 12.57
C ALA A 91 -8.01 -7.21 12.15
N TRP A 92 -8.08 -8.47 12.61
CA TRP A 92 -9.27 -9.31 12.46
C TRP A 92 -10.48 -8.79 13.24
N GLU A 93 -10.28 -8.30 14.46
CA GLU A 93 -11.36 -7.70 15.26
C GLU A 93 -11.89 -6.42 14.60
N ILE A 94 -10.99 -5.55 14.11
CA ILE A 94 -11.35 -4.32 13.40
C ILE A 94 -12.12 -4.62 12.11
N TYR A 95 -11.66 -5.58 11.31
CA TYR A 95 -12.35 -6.04 10.10
C TYR A 95 -13.78 -6.55 10.37
N ASN A 96 -14.03 -7.09 11.57
CA ASN A 96 -15.33 -7.63 11.97
C ASN A 96 -16.17 -6.66 12.81
N SER A 97 -15.58 -5.59 13.36
CA SER A 97 -16.24 -4.63 14.26
C SER A 97 -17.44 -3.92 13.62
N GLY A 98 -17.40 -3.70 12.30
CA GLY A 98 -18.49 -3.07 11.53
C GLY A 98 -19.50 -4.05 10.91
N LYS A 99 -19.38 -5.36 11.15
CA LYS A 99 -20.24 -6.38 10.52
C LYS A 99 -21.32 -6.88 11.47
N SER A 100 -22.55 -6.98 10.96
CA SER A 100 -23.69 -7.59 11.66
C SER A 100 -23.32 -8.95 12.26
N TRP A 101 -23.84 -9.26 13.46
CA TRP A 101 -23.55 -10.48 14.23
C TRP A 101 -23.62 -11.79 13.41
N TRP A 102 -24.57 -11.91 12.48
CA TRP A 102 -24.68 -13.05 11.56
C TRP A 102 -23.45 -13.21 10.64
N ARG A 103 -22.86 -12.11 10.16
CA ARG A 103 -21.61 -12.12 9.37
C ARG A 103 -20.41 -12.48 10.24
N ARG A 104 -20.38 -12.08 11.52
CA ARG A 104 -19.33 -12.49 12.48
C ARG A 104 -19.33 -14.01 12.72
N ILE A 105 -20.52 -14.61 12.85
CA ILE A 105 -20.67 -16.08 13.00
C ILE A 105 -20.31 -16.82 11.71
N SER A 106 -20.69 -16.31 10.53
CA SER A 106 -20.26 -16.90 9.25
C SER A 106 -18.75 -16.76 8.99
N GLY A 107 -18.12 -15.70 9.53
CA GLY A 107 -16.69 -15.43 9.45
C GLY A 107 -15.85 -16.39 10.28
N PHE A 108 -16.43 -17.02 11.33
CA PHE A 108 -15.73 -18.02 12.15
C PHE A 108 -15.24 -19.22 11.32
N PHE A 109 -16.00 -19.65 10.31
CA PHE A 109 -15.61 -20.73 9.40
C PHE A 109 -14.56 -20.33 8.35
N LYS A 110 -14.36 -19.02 8.11
CA LYS A 110 -13.34 -18.47 7.20
C LYS A 110 -12.10 -17.93 7.92
N LYS A 111 -12.17 -17.79 9.25
CA LYS A 111 -11.14 -17.23 10.14
C LYS A 111 -9.74 -17.81 9.86
N GLY A 112 -9.63 -19.13 9.65
CA GLY A 112 -8.33 -19.76 9.42
C GLY A 112 -7.63 -19.39 8.10
N LYS A 113 -8.38 -19.00 7.05
CA LYS A 113 -7.79 -18.53 5.78
C LYS A 113 -7.50 -17.03 5.84
N ASP A 114 -8.45 -16.26 6.37
CA ASP A 114 -8.32 -14.80 6.46
C ASP A 114 -7.21 -14.40 7.44
N MET A 115 -7.07 -15.10 8.57
CA MET A 115 -5.97 -14.88 9.52
C MET A 115 -4.60 -15.22 8.92
N ARG A 116 -4.52 -16.25 8.06
CA ARG A 116 -3.28 -16.57 7.34
C ARG A 116 -2.93 -15.47 6.34
N ASN A 117 -3.90 -14.99 5.56
CA ASN A 117 -3.69 -13.90 4.62
C ASN A 117 -3.24 -12.62 5.34
N LEU A 118 -3.88 -12.28 6.45
CA LEU A 118 -3.54 -11.13 7.28
C LEU A 118 -2.11 -11.26 7.84
N LYS A 119 -1.75 -12.42 8.41
CA LYS A 119 -0.39 -12.68 8.89
C LYS A 119 0.66 -12.54 7.78
N THR A 120 0.33 -12.99 6.57
CA THR A 120 1.17 -12.79 5.39
C THR A 120 1.32 -11.30 5.05
N LEU A 121 0.25 -10.51 5.06
CA LEU A 121 0.31 -9.06 4.80
C LEU A 121 1.21 -8.31 5.80
N LEU A 122 1.22 -8.76 7.04
CA LEU A 122 2.01 -8.20 8.14
C LEU A 122 3.46 -8.68 8.14
N THR A 123 3.75 -9.73 7.38
CA THR A 123 5.11 -10.23 7.21
C THR A 123 5.87 -9.24 6.30
N PRO A 124 7.08 -8.79 6.71
CA PRO A 124 7.88 -7.85 5.92
C PRO A 124 8.04 -8.31 4.46
N PRO A 125 8.08 -7.38 3.48
CA PRO A 125 8.24 -7.72 2.07
C PRO A 125 9.45 -8.62 1.82
N GLU A 126 10.55 -8.42 2.54
CA GLU A 126 11.78 -9.20 2.43
C GLU A 126 11.53 -10.67 2.79
N GLU A 127 10.67 -10.94 3.77
CA GLU A 127 10.36 -12.30 4.18
C GLU A 127 9.28 -12.95 3.33
N ARG A 128 8.30 -12.16 2.89
CA ARG A 128 7.19 -12.62 2.06
C ARG A 128 7.60 -12.85 0.60
N LEU A 129 8.54 -12.07 0.10
CA LEU A 129 9.09 -12.12 -1.25
C LEU A 129 10.46 -12.81 -1.30
N LYS A 130 10.85 -13.53 -0.24
CA LYS A 130 12.05 -14.39 -0.20
C LYS A 130 12.09 -15.39 -1.36
N ASP A 131 10.92 -15.83 -1.82
CA ASP A 131 10.81 -16.64 -3.03
C ASP A 131 10.97 -15.77 -4.27
N VAL A 132 12.10 -15.95 -4.96
CA VAL A 132 12.45 -15.27 -6.21
C VAL A 132 11.36 -15.42 -7.27
N VAL A 133 10.58 -16.51 -7.22
CA VAL A 133 9.44 -16.72 -8.12
C VAL A 133 8.34 -15.69 -7.86
N VAL A 134 8.05 -15.39 -6.60
CA VAL A 134 7.01 -14.42 -6.22
C VAL A 134 7.47 -12.98 -6.51
N ALA A 135 8.73 -12.66 -6.22
CA ALA A 135 9.31 -11.37 -6.60
C ALA A 135 9.30 -11.17 -8.12
N GLY A 136 9.71 -12.20 -8.88
CA GLY A 136 9.66 -12.18 -10.34
C GLY A 136 8.24 -12.11 -10.91
N GLU A 137 7.22 -12.65 -10.23
CA GLU A 137 5.82 -12.48 -10.63
C GLU A 137 5.34 -11.02 -10.51
N VAL A 138 5.74 -10.32 -9.44
CA VAL A 138 5.41 -8.90 -9.22
C VAL A 138 6.05 -8.06 -10.33
N GLU A 139 7.34 -8.23 -10.57
CA GLU A 139 8.08 -7.52 -11.63
C GLU A 139 7.51 -7.83 -13.02
N LYS A 140 7.21 -9.11 -13.32
CA LYS A 140 6.63 -9.51 -14.59
C LYS A 140 5.27 -8.86 -14.85
N LYS A 141 4.40 -8.79 -13.83
CA LYS A 141 3.10 -8.09 -13.97
C LYS A 141 3.28 -6.60 -14.14
N ALA A 142 4.22 -6.01 -13.40
CA ALA A 142 4.56 -4.60 -13.55
C ALA A 142 5.01 -4.30 -14.98
N CYS A 143 5.94 -5.09 -15.54
CA CYS A 143 6.40 -4.94 -16.92
C CYS A 143 5.28 -5.02 -17.95
N ASN A 144 4.33 -5.94 -17.75
CA ASN A 144 3.19 -6.10 -18.65
C ASN A 144 2.14 -4.98 -18.54
N SER A 145 2.19 -4.15 -17.49
CA SER A 145 1.22 -3.07 -17.26
C SER A 145 1.60 -1.74 -17.93
N VAL A 146 2.83 -1.60 -18.42
CA VAL A 146 3.38 -0.31 -18.91
C VAL A 146 2.98 -0.04 -20.35
N GLU A 147 2.46 1.16 -20.63
CA GLU A 147 2.18 1.63 -21.98
C GLU A 147 3.45 2.06 -22.74
N LYS A 148 3.39 2.13 -24.08
CA LYS A 148 4.57 2.53 -24.86
C LYS A 148 4.90 3.99 -24.58
N GLY A 149 6.17 4.27 -24.24
CA GLY A 149 6.63 5.61 -23.86
C GLY A 149 6.33 5.99 -22.41
N GLU A 150 5.82 5.06 -21.61
CA GLU A 150 5.60 5.25 -20.17
C GLU A 150 6.76 4.66 -19.34
N VAL A 151 7.07 5.33 -18.24
CA VAL A 151 8.01 4.87 -17.21
C VAL A 151 7.22 4.55 -15.95
N LEU A 152 7.21 3.28 -15.55
CA LEU A 152 6.58 2.83 -14.32
C LEU A 152 7.58 2.86 -13.16
N ILE A 153 7.17 3.46 -12.04
CA ILE A 153 7.95 3.60 -10.80
C ILE A 153 7.11 3.09 -9.62
N PHE A 154 7.64 2.16 -8.83
CA PHE A 154 7.00 1.73 -7.58
C PHE A 154 8.02 1.22 -6.55
N GLY A 155 7.60 1.09 -5.28
CA GLY A 155 8.48 0.83 -4.12
C GLY A 155 8.07 -0.32 -3.19
N HIS A 156 7.13 -1.17 -3.61
CA HIS A 156 6.48 -2.24 -2.81
C HIS A 156 7.42 -3.22 -2.09
N THR A 157 8.67 -3.35 -2.53
CA THR A 157 9.67 -4.27 -1.97
C THR A 157 10.73 -3.58 -1.11
N HIS A 158 10.49 -2.31 -0.73
CA HIS A 158 11.48 -1.41 -0.13
C HIS A 158 12.73 -1.17 -1.00
N LYS A 159 12.68 -1.60 -2.27
CA LYS A 159 13.64 -1.26 -3.32
C LYS A 159 12.89 -0.56 -4.45
N PRO A 160 13.41 0.56 -4.99
CA PRO A 160 12.77 1.21 -6.12
C PRO A 160 12.83 0.30 -7.34
N PHE A 161 11.69 0.12 -7.99
CA PHE A 161 11.60 -0.51 -9.30
C PHE A 161 11.33 0.56 -10.35
N ILE A 162 12.10 0.55 -11.43
CA ILE A 162 11.96 1.46 -12.57
C ILE A 162 11.94 0.61 -13.83
N ASN A 163 10.87 0.71 -14.62
CA ASN A 163 10.79 0.02 -15.92
C ASN A 163 10.41 0.99 -17.03
N THR A 164 11.28 1.06 -18.03
CA THR A 164 11.07 1.71 -19.32
C THR A 164 10.66 0.64 -20.32
N LYS A 165 9.66 0.89 -21.17
CA LYS A 165 9.15 -0.12 -22.14
C LYS A 165 10.09 -0.38 -23.33
N GLU A 166 11.33 -0.78 -23.05
CA GLU A 166 12.36 -1.22 -24.01
C GLU A 166 13.01 -2.57 -23.64
N ASN A 167 12.29 -3.42 -22.88
CA ASN A 167 12.68 -4.83 -22.64
C ASN A 167 11.84 -5.79 -23.48
#